data_AF-A0A699XGY4-F1
#
_entry.id   AF-A0A699XGY4-F1
#
_cell.length_a   1.000
_cell.length_b   1.000
_cell.length_c   1.000
_cell.angle_alpha   90.00
_cell.angle_beta   90.00
_cell.angle_gamma   90.00
#
_symmetry.space_group_name_H-M   'P 1'
#
loop_
_entity.id
_entity.type
_entity.pdbx_description
1 polymer ?
#
loop_
_entity_poly.entity_id
_entity_poly.type
_entity_poly.pdbx_seq_one_letter_code
_entity_poly.pdbx_strand_id
1 'polypeptide(L)' 'SLMIADSLPKVATPLLRNLLLDTHVTCLIADGIMGFALDAAQGTGVPVLFFRTISACAFWAYFCIPKLIESGELPFE' A
#
# COMPACT_ATOMS: atom_id res chain seq x y z
N SER A 1 -1.64 13.36 -11.32
CA SER A 1 -1.73 12.79 -9.97
C SER A 1 -2.37 11.40 -9.96
N LEU A 2 -3.60 11.20 -10.47
CA LEU A 2 -4.22 9.86 -10.57
C LEU A 2 -3.53 8.89 -11.54
N MET A 3 -2.94 9.41 -12.63
CA MET A 3 -2.34 8.56 -13.66
C MET A 3 -1.24 7.62 -13.13
N ILE A 4 -0.49 8.03 -12.10
CA ILE A 4 0.54 7.20 -11.47
C ILE A 4 -0.12 6.11 -10.59
N ALA A 5 -1.16 6.46 -9.84
CA ALA A 5 -1.88 5.50 -8.99
C ALA A 5 -2.51 4.35 -9.81
N ASP A 6 -2.98 4.64 -11.03
CA ASP A 6 -3.62 3.63 -11.89
C ASP A 6 -2.63 2.88 -12.79
N SER A 7 -1.56 3.56 -13.26
CA SER A 7 -0.62 2.98 -14.23
C SER A 7 0.50 2.20 -13.55
N LEU A 8 0.96 2.66 -12.38
CA LEU A 8 2.08 2.03 -11.69
C LEU A 8 1.78 0.58 -11.31
N PRO A 9 0.62 0.22 -10.71
CA PRO A 9 0.30 -1.18 -10.41
C PRO A 9 0.33 -2.07 -11.65
N LYS A 10 -0.21 -1.59 -12.78
CA LYS A 10 -0.27 -2.35 -14.03
C LYS A 10 1.11 -2.75 -14.55
N VAL A 11 2.12 -1.90 -14.35
CA VAL A 11 3.50 -2.16 -14.78
C VAL A 11 4.31 -2.86 -13.70
N ALA A 12 4.19 -2.44 -12.45
CA ALA A 12 5.04 -2.88 -11.35
C ALA A 12 4.64 -4.26 -10.81
N THR A 13 3.36 -4.60 -10.75
CA THR A 13 2.89 -5.90 -10.22
C THR A 13 3.51 -7.10 -10.94
N PRO A 14 3.49 -7.23 -12.28
CA PRO A 14 4.09 -8.39 -12.94
C PRO A 14 5.61 -8.45 -12.76
N LEU A 15 6.30 -7.29 -12.78
CA LEU A 15 7.74 -7.24 -12.57
C LEU A 15 8.12 -7.67 -11.14
N LEU A 16 7.39 -7.17 -10.16
CA LEU A 16 7.60 -7.54 -8.76
C LEU A 16 7.29 -9.02 -8.55
N ARG A 17 6.20 -9.53 -9.12
CA ARG A 17 5.86 -10.96 -9.04
C ARG A 17 6.97 -11.84 -9.59
N ASN A 18 7.51 -11.52 -10.77
CA ASN A 18 8.61 -12.28 -11.35
C ASN A 18 9.82 -12.26 -10.42
N LEU A 19 10.17 -11.09 -9.86
CA LEU A 19 11.25 -10.99 -8.88
C LEU A 19 11.02 -11.92 -7.67
N LEU A 20 9.80 -11.95 -7.12
CA LEU A 20 9.46 -12.80 -5.97
C LEU A 20 9.53 -14.31 -6.28
N LEU A 21 9.31 -14.70 -7.53
CA LEU A 21 9.35 -16.10 -7.96
C LEU A 21 10.75 -16.54 -8.40
N ASP A 22 11.49 -15.64 -9.05
CA ASP A 22 12.81 -15.92 -9.63
C ASP A 22 13.94 -15.82 -8.58
N THR A 23 13.68 -15.15 -7.45
CA THR A 23 14.65 -14.97 -6.38
C THR A 23 14.15 -15.56 -5.07
N HIS A 24 15.03 -16.19 -4.30
CA HIS A 24 14.71 -16.72 -2.97
C HIS A 24 14.61 -15.60 -1.92
N VAL A 25 13.59 -14.76 -2.06
CA VAL A 25 13.25 -13.75 -1.06
C VAL A 25 12.46 -14.36 0.08
N THR A 26 12.80 -13.98 1.31
CA THR A 26 12.14 -14.48 2.53
C THR A 26 11.01 -13.57 3.00
N CYS A 27 10.99 -12.30 2.56
CA CYS A 27 9.98 -11.32 2.89
C CYS A 27 10.02 -10.14 1.92
N LEU A 28 8.85 -9.54 1.66
CA LEU A 28 8.71 -8.27 0.96
C LEU A 28 8.30 -7.18 1.96
N ILE A 29 9.09 -6.12 2.06
CA ILE A 29 8.72 -4.90 2.80
C ILE A 29 8.33 -3.84 1.79
N ALA A 30 7.06 -3.42 1.80
CA ALA A 30 6.50 -2.47 0.84
C ALA A 30 6.05 -1.18 1.54
N ASP A 31 6.05 -0.05 0.83
CA ASP A 31 5.40 1.17 1.33
C ASP A 31 3.90 0.93 1.50
N GLY A 32 3.31 1.44 2.59
CA GLY A 32 1.91 1.21 2.96
C GLY A 32 0.87 1.90 2.08
N ILE A 33 1.26 2.64 1.03
CA ILE A 33 0.38 3.10 -0.05
C ILE A 33 0.43 2.13 -1.25
N MET A 34 1.50 1.35 -1.40
CA MET A 34 1.74 0.47 -2.56
C MET A 34 0.99 -0.86 -2.42
N GLY A 35 -0.34 -0.82 -2.36
CA GLY A 35 -1.19 -2.01 -2.15
C GLY A 35 -0.96 -3.14 -3.17
N PHE A 36 -0.56 -2.80 -4.40
CA PHE A 36 -0.25 -3.75 -5.47
C PHE A 36 0.89 -4.73 -5.13
N ALA A 37 1.70 -4.43 -4.12
CA ALA A 37 2.70 -5.35 -3.58
C ALA A 37 2.07 -6.64 -3.04
N LEU A 38 0.86 -6.55 -2.47
CA LEU A 38 0.12 -7.72 -2.00
C LEU A 38 -0.32 -8.60 -3.18
N ASP A 39 -0.83 -7.98 -4.25
CA ASP A 39 -1.23 -8.69 -5.47
C ASP A 39 -0.05 -9.42 -6.11
N ALA A 40 1.13 -8.78 -6.14
CA ALA A 40 2.35 -9.40 -6.66
C ALA A 40 2.76 -10.65 -5.86
N ALA A 41 2.66 -10.60 -4.53
CA ALA A 41 3.01 -11.69 -3.62
C ALA A 41 1.92 -12.76 -3.47
N GLN A 42 0.72 -12.56 -4.03
CA GLN A 42 -0.37 -13.50 -3.89
C GLN A 42 0.02 -14.88 -4.44
N GLY A 43 -0.06 -15.90 -3.58
CA GLY A 43 0.27 -17.28 -3.95
C GLY A 43 1.76 -17.58 -4.13
N THR A 44 2.68 -16.64 -3.87
CA THR A 44 4.12 -16.91 -3.89
C THR A 44 4.63 -17.52 -2.58
N GLY A 45 3.83 -17.43 -1.50
CA GLY A 45 4.24 -17.82 -0.15
C GLY A 45 5.14 -16.81 0.55
N VAL A 46 5.53 -15.73 -0.13
CA VAL A 46 6.36 -14.66 0.45
C VAL A 46 5.49 -13.76 1.34
N PRO A 47 5.82 -13.57 2.62
CA PRO A 47 5.08 -12.67 3.49
C PRO A 47 5.33 -11.20 3.10
N VAL A 48 4.27 -10.39 3.14
CA VAL A 48 4.32 -8.95 2.86
C VAL A 48 4.14 -8.15 4.13
N LEU A 49 5.08 -7.23 4.39
CA LEU A 49 5.01 -6.27 5.48
C LEU A 49 4.86 -4.86 4.90
N PHE A 50 3.80 -4.17 5.30
CA PHE A 50 3.58 -2.78 4.88
C PHE A 50 4.17 -1.80 5.89
N PHE A 51 4.96 -0.86 5.38
CA PHE A 51 5.60 0.19 6.17
C PHE A 51 5.07 1.56 5.75
N ARG A 52 4.52 2.33 6.69
CA ARG A 52 4.13 3.72 6.45
C ARG A 52 5.34 4.61 6.72
N THR A 53 5.77 5.32 5.68
CA THR A 53 6.91 6.25 5.72
C THR A 53 6.62 7.54 6.49
N ILE A 54 5.34 7.86 6.70
CA ILE A 54 4.89 8.96 7.54
C ILE A 54 4.99 8.61 9.03
N SER A 55 5.03 9.64 9.89
CA SER A 55 5.06 9.45 11.34
C SER A 55 3.80 8.75 11.87
N ALA A 56 3.91 8.09 13.02
CA ALA A 56 2.78 7.43 13.67
C ALA A 56 1.63 8.40 13.97
N CYS A 57 1.93 9.64 14.39
CA CYS A 57 0.89 10.65 14.64
C CYS A 57 0.18 11.09 13.36
N ALA A 58 0.89 11.24 12.24
CA ALA A 58 0.28 11.52 10.94
C ALA A 58 -0.55 10.32 10.44
N PHE A 59 -0.06 9.10 10.65
CA PHE A 59 -0.80 7.89 10.28
C PHE A 59 -2.08 7.72 11.10
N TRP A 60 -2.05 8.07 12.38
CA TRP A 60 -3.22 8.01 13.26
C TRP A 60 -4.37 8.92 12.79
N ALA A 61 -4.06 10.06 12.16
CA ALA A 61 -5.07 10.97 11.63
C ALA A 61 -6.00 10.29 10.62
N TYR A 62 -5.52 9.33 9.81
CA TYR A 62 -6.36 8.58 8.87
C TYR A 62 -7.46 7.77 9.56
N PHE A 63 -7.18 7.21 10.74
CA PHE A 63 -8.18 6.48 11.54
C PHE A 63 -9.19 7.40 12.21
N CYS A 64 -8.86 8.69 12.36
CA CYS A 64 -9.76 9.69 12.91
C CYS A 64 -10.72 10.24 11.84
N ILE A 65 -10.43 10.08 10.54
CA ILE A 65 -11.22 10.63 9.44
C ILE A 65 -12.73 10.34 9.57
N PRO A 66 -13.19 9.09 9.83
CA PRO A 66 -14.62 8.82 9.93
C PRO A 66 -15.30 9.65 11.02
N LYS A 67 -14.67 9.77 12.19
CA LYS A 67 -15.21 10.56 13.31
C LYS A 67 -15.24 12.05 13.00
N LEU A 68 -14.21 12.55 12.32
CA LEU A 68 -14.12 13.96 11.92
C LEU A 68 -15.16 14.31 10.85
N ILE A 69 -15.52 13.36 9.98
CA ILE A 69 -16.63 13.51 9.04
C ILE A 69 -17.96 13.54 9.80
N GLU A 70 -18.18 12.58 10.70
CA GLU A 70 -19.40 12.49 11.52
C GLU A 70 -19.63 13.75 12.39
N SER A 71 -18.56 14.36 12.88
CA SER A 71 -18.63 15.59 13.69
C SER A 71 -18.71 16.88 12.87
N GLY A 72 -18.64 16.81 11.53
CA GLY A 72 -18.64 17.99 10.65
C GLY A 72 -17.37 18.84 10.73
N GLU A 73 -16.28 18.29 11.24
CA GLU A 73 -14.99 19.00 11.37
C GLU A 73 -14.17 19.00 10.07
N LEU A 74 -14.52 18.14 9.10
CA LEU A 74 -13.92 18.13 7.77
C LEU A 74 -14.94 18.60 6.72
N PRO A 75 -14.52 19.40 5.72
CA PRO A 75 -15.40 19.96 4.70
C PRO A 75 -15.68 18.93 3.58
N PHE A 76 -16.24 17.78 3.95
CA PHE A 76 -16.77 16.80 3.01
C PHE A 76 -18.28 16.95 2.97
N GLU A 77 -18.81 17.32 1.80
CA GLU A 77 -20.25 17.28 1.49
C GLU A 77 -20.71 15.88 1.11
#